data_AF-A0A561WWB0-F1
#
_entry.id   AF-A0A561WWB0-F1
#
_cell.length_a   1.000
_cell.length_b   1.000
_cell.length_c   1.000
_cell.angle_alpha   90.00
_cell.angle_beta   90.00
_cell.angle_gamma   90.00
#
_symmetry.space_group_name_H-M   'P 1'
#
loop_
_entity.id
_entity.type
_entity.pdbx_description
1 polymer ?
#
loop_
_entity_poly.entity_id
_entity_poly.type
_entity_poly.pdbx_seq_one_letter_code
_entity_poly.pdbx_strand_id
1 'polypeptide(L)'
;MLDTNLWSYLATETAADKLDATLAKAGHKVVVPPLMLREVLDTPDAAKRDATVRLMCHRAWKKLPSEIDLEAEQLTTEIRRLRPEWLRAIPKTDRLHSFRDYWSKVYWREAVQKTNEVIARKNASELGDKTAAEIARVQAANKAANASWPFAPVDFRVAALSAVTAEDHPNPDPGAKLGWPPDTPVLLWRVNTRDVWWYQLIRETGVAIMRGEDTTVTDFLGAYVDVRAMVSDRASFNRFFLFEMQPWRVSRQWWRGTLEIL
;
A
#
# COMPACT_ATOMS: atom_id res chain seq x y z
N MET A 1 14.44 8.66 6.32
CA MET A 1 13.04 8.53 6.77
C MET A 1 13.10 8.27 8.27
N LEU A 2 12.22 8.89 9.05
CA LEU A 2 12.19 8.75 10.51
C LEU A 2 10.97 7.92 10.90
N ASP A 3 11.13 7.02 11.87
CA ASP A 3 10.05 6.17 12.40
C ASP A 3 8.96 6.99 13.12
N THR A 4 7.73 6.49 13.14
CA THR A 4 6.57 7.14 13.79
C THR A 4 6.81 7.44 15.27
N ASN A 5 7.53 6.57 15.99
CA ASN A 5 7.85 6.81 17.39
C ASN A 5 8.81 7.99 17.58
N LEU A 6 9.79 8.13 16.67
CA LEU A 6 10.77 9.20 16.72
C LEU A 6 10.13 10.57 16.47
N TRP A 7 9.12 10.66 15.61
CA TRP A 7 8.38 11.89 15.37
C TRP A 7 7.75 12.44 16.65
N SER A 8 7.15 11.55 17.44
CA SER A 8 6.48 11.94 18.67
C SER A 8 7.44 12.47 19.74
N TYR A 9 8.66 11.92 19.80
CA TYR A 9 9.74 12.40 20.67
C TYR A 9 10.33 13.72 20.17
N LEU A 10 10.58 13.84 18.87
CA LEU A 10 11.12 15.08 18.30
C LEU A 10 10.14 16.25 18.45
N ALA A 11 8.83 15.99 18.40
CA ALA A 11 7.80 17.01 18.58
C ALA A 11 7.83 17.65 19.97
N THR A 12 8.31 16.92 21.00
CA THR A 12 8.42 17.44 22.37
C THR A 12 9.77 18.09 22.64
N GLU A 13 10.84 17.62 22.00
CA GLU A 13 12.22 17.96 22.35
C GLU A 13 12.85 19.06 21.49
N THR A 14 12.31 19.33 20.28
CA THR A 14 12.96 20.28 19.37
C THR A 14 11.98 21.02 18.46
N ALA A 15 12.40 22.21 18.03
CA ALA A 15 11.70 22.96 17.00
C ALA A 15 12.05 22.41 15.61
N ALA A 16 11.06 22.39 14.71
CA ALA A 16 11.22 21.88 13.35
C ALA A 16 12.38 22.56 12.59
N ASP A 17 12.52 23.88 12.71
CA ASP A 17 13.60 24.64 12.06
C ASP A 17 14.99 24.25 12.57
N LYS A 18 15.12 23.93 13.86
CA LYS A 18 16.40 23.50 14.45
C LYS A 18 16.79 22.11 13.96
N LEU A 19 15.80 21.20 13.86
CA LEU A 19 16.00 19.87 13.29
C LEU A 19 16.40 19.96 11.81
N ASP A 20 15.70 20.78 11.03
CA ASP A 20 15.99 20.98 9.61
C ASP A 20 17.42 21.52 9.40
N ALA A 21 17.80 22.57 10.12
CA ALA A 21 19.15 23.12 10.04
C ALA A 21 20.24 22.09 10.41
N THR A 22 19.97 21.23 11.38
CA THR A 22 20.90 20.17 11.81
C THR A 22 21.06 19.11 10.72
N LEU A 23 19.96 18.63 10.15
CA LEU A 23 19.97 17.63 9.10
C LEU A 23 20.56 18.18 7.79
N ALA A 24 20.26 19.43 7.46
CA ALA A 24 20.82 20.11 6.29
C ALA A 24 22.35 20.23 6.37
N LYS A 25 22.90 20.58 7.54
CA LYS A 25 24.37 20.59 7.78
C LYS A 25 25.01 19.22 7.58
N ALA A 26 24.28 18.15 7.88
CA ALA A 26 24.72 16.77 7.65
C ALA A 26 24.46 16.27 6.21
N GLY A 27 23.94 17.11 5.31
CA GLY A 27 23.61 16.71 3.94
C GLY A 27 22.40 15.78 3.82
N HIS A 28 21.55 15.72 4.84
CA HIS A 28 20.36 14.86 4.87
C HIS A 28 19.08 15.64 4.60
N LYS A 29 18.09 14.95 4.01
CA LYS A 29 16.72 15.45 3.82
C LYS A 29 15.73 14.51 4.48
N VAL A 30 14.75 15.08 5.16
CA VAL A 30 13.64 14.27 5.67
C VAL A 30 12.64 14.02 4.56
N VAL A 31 12.22 12.77 4.46
CA VAL A 31 11.12 12.32 3.61
C VAL A 31 10.03 11.77 4.51
N VAL A 32 8.78 12.11 4.21
CA VAL A 32 7.63 11.70 5.01
C VAL A 32 6.56 11.10 4.08
N PRO A 33 6.25 9.80 4.23
CA PRO A 33 5.12 9.19 3.53
C PRO A 33 3.77 9.58 4.17
N PRO A 34 2.68 9.65 3.39
CA PRO A 34 1.35 9.99 3.91
C PRO A 34 0.83 9.00 4.97
N LEU A 35 1.19 7.71 4.87
CA LEU A 35 0.75 6.70 5.83
C LEU A 35 1.23 6.99 7.26
N MET A 36 2.44 7.52 7.42
CA MET A 36 2.94 7.92 8.75
C MET A 36 2.09 9.02 9.39
N LEU A 37 1.57 9.96 8.57
CA LEU A 37 0.66 10.98 9.10
C LEU A 37 -0.67 10.35 9.53
N ARG A 38 -1.17 9.36 8.79
CA ARG A 38 -2.37 8.60 9.17
C ARG A 38 -2.19 7.92 10.53
N GLU A 39 -1.05 7.28 10.78
CA GLU A 39 -0.74 6.67 12.08
C GLU A 39 -0.68 7.71 13.21
N VAL A 40 -0.04 8.86 12.96
CA VAL A 40 0.03 9.92 13.97
C VAL A 40 -1.35 10.48 14.31
N LEU A 41 -2.25 10.58 13.33
CA LEU A 41 -3.63 11.03 13.57
C LEU A 41 -4.42 10.11 14.52
N ASP A 42 -4.02 8.84 14.65
CA ASP A 42 -4.60 7.88 15.59
C ASP A 42 -4.06 8.01 17.02
N THR A 43 -3.10 8.91 17.26
CA THR A 43 -2.61 9.20 18.61
C THR A 43 -3.75 9.76 19.48
N PRO A 44 -4.12 9.12 20.61
CA PRO A 44 -5.26 9.56 21.43
C PRO A 44 -5.06 10.94 22.06
N ASP A 45 -3.84 11.21 22.55
CA ASP A 45 -3.47 12.50 23.13
C ASP A 45 -3.48 13.61 22.07
N ALA A 46 -4.43 14.53 22.18
CA ALA A 46 -4.61 15.61 21.22
C ALA A 46 -3.43 16.60 21.15
N ALA A 47 -2.84 16.94 22.31
CA ALA A 47 -1.72 17.89 22.34
C ALA A 47 -0.48 17.28 21.70
N LYS A 48 -0.18 16.02 22.04
CA LYS A 48 0.93 15.27 21.44
C LYS A 48 0.71 15.05 19.94
N ARG A 49 -0.52 14.70 19.53
CA ARG A 49 -0.90 14.54 18.12
C ARG A 49 -0.68 15.83 17.35
N ASP A 50 -1.24 16.96 17.80
CA ASP A 50 -1.16 18.23 17.09
C ASP A 50 0.29 18.74 16.98
N ALA A 51 1.10 18.57 18.03
CA ALA A 51 2.53 18.90 17.98
C ALA A 51 3.26 18.04 16.93
N THR A 52 2.99 16.74 16.91
CA THR A 52 3.61 15.80 15.96
C THR A 52 3.18 16.10 14.52
N VAL A 53 1.88 16.33 14.28
CA VAL A 53 1.35 16.71 12.97
C VAL A 53 2.01 18.00 12.47
N ARG A 54 2.11 19.04 13.30
CA ARG A 54 2.78 20.30 12.92
C ARG A 54 4.24 20.08 12.55
N LEU A 55 4.97 19.28 13.32
CA LEU A 55 6.36 18.93 13.01
C LEU A 55 6.45 18.17 11.68
N MET A 56 5.64 17.13 11.47
CA MET A 56 5.62 16.34 10.23
C MET A 56 5.19 17.15 9.01
N CYS A 57 4.37 18.18 9.19
CA CYS A 57 3.90 19.08 8.14
C CYS A 57 4.86 20.24 7.84
N HIS A 58 6.04 20.30 8.48
CA HIS A 58 7.03 21.33 8.19
C HIS A 58 7.39 21.37 6.69
N ARG A 59 7.56 22.60 6.18
CA ARG A 59 7.78 22.89 4.76
C ARG A 59 9.08 22.33 4.19
N ALA A 60 10.10 22.14 5.04
CA ALA A 60 11.40 21.65 4.61
C ALA A 60 11.41 20.13 4.34
N TRP A 61 10.42 19.39 4.86
CA TRP A 61 10.35 17.95 4.63
C TRP A 61 9.72 17.64 3.28
N LYS A 62 10.32 16.70 2.54
CA LYS A 62 9.77 16.20 1.29
C LYS A 62 8.60 15.25 1.58
N LYS A 63 7.38 15.64 1.18
CA LYS A 63 6.22 14.75 1.20
C LYS A 63 6.32 13.77 0.04
N LEU A 64 6.23 12.48 0.33
CA LEU A 64 6.23 11.46 -0.72
C LEU A 64 4.83 11.33 -1.33
N PRO A 65 4.72 10.83 -2.57
CA PRO A 65 3.44 10.36 -3.11
C PRO A 65 2.83 9.27 -2.20
N SER A 66 1.54 9.01 -2.38
CA SER A 66 0.89 7.90 -1.69
C SER A 66 1.52 6.57 -2.10
N GLU A 67 1.42 5.60 -1.19
CA GLU A 67 1.92 4.25 -1.37
C GLU A 67 1.31 3.61 -2.62
N ILE A 68 0.01 3.83 -2.83
CA ILE A 68 -0.71 3.34 -4.01
C ILE A 68 -0.24 3.97 -5.33
N ASP A 69 0.16 5.25 -5.34
CA ASP A 69 0.72 5.88 -6.55
C ASP A 69 2.06 5.21 -6.92
N LEU A 70 2.91 4.99 -5.92
CA LEU A 70 4.22 4.33 -6.11
C LEU A 70 4.06 2.85 -6.51
N GLU A 71 3.08 2.16 -5.94
CA GLU A 71 2.73 0.79 -6.34
C GLU A 71 2.20 0.71 -7.77
N ALA A 72 1.28 1.60 -8.13
CA ALA A 72 0.72 1.69 -9.48
C ALA A 72 1.79 2.07 -10.51
N GLU A 73 2.76 2.93 -10.16
CA GLU A 73 3.88 3.29 -11.04
C GLU A 73 4.79 2.09 -11.32
N GLN A 74 5.15 1.32 -10.28
CA GLN A 74 5.94 0.08 -10.45
C GLN A 74 5.20 -0.93 -11.32
N LEU A 75 3.91 -1.11 -11.05
CA LEU A 75 3.08 -2.06 -11.78
C LEU A 75 2.89 -1.64 -13.24
N THR A 76 2.58 -0.36 -13.50
CA THR A 76 2.46 0.21 -14.85
C THR A 76 3.74 0.03 -15.65
N THR A 77 4.90 0.20 -15.00
CA THR A 77 6.20 0.00 -15.64
C THR A 77 6.41 -1.45 -16.06
N GLU A 78 6.07 -2.42 -15.20
CA GLU A 78 6.15 -3.84 -15.56
C GLU A 78 5.10 -4.25 -16.59
N ILE A 79 3.88 -3.72 -16.52
CA ILE A 79 2.83 -3.95 -17.53
C ILE A 79 3.29 -3.46 -18.89
N ARG A 80 3.88 -2.26 -18.97
CA ARG A 80 4.43 -1.73 -20.23
C ARG A 80 5.48 -2.66 -20.87
N ARG A 81 6.21 -3.41 -20.04
CA ARG A 81 7.25 -4.34 -20.49
C ARG A 81 6.70 -5.71 -20.90
N LEU A 82 5.74 -6.24 -20.14
CA LEU A 82 5.29 -7.64 -20.24
C LEU A 82 3.93 -7.83 -20.91
N ARG A 83 3.09 -6.80 -20.85
CA ARG A 83 1.68 -6.82 -21.26
C ARG A 83 1.28 -5.46 -21.89
N PRO A 84 2.00 -4.99 -22.94
CA PRO A 84 1.67 -3.72 -23.58
C PRO A 84 0.24 -3.66 -24.12
N GLU A 85 -0.37 -4.80 -24.43
CA GLU A 85 -1.76 -4.93 -24.85
C GLU A 85 -2.79 -4.52 -23.76
N TRP A 86 -2.38 -4.45 -22.49
CA TRP A 86 -3.21 -3.91 -21.41
C TRP A 86 -3.10 -2.40 -21.27
N LEU A 87 -2.19 -1.74 -21.98
CA LEU A 87 -2.07 -0.28 -21.90
C LEU A 87 -3.20 0.39 -22.66
N ARG A 88 -3.68 1.51 -22.11
CA ARG A 88 -4.56 2.41 -22.85
C ARG A 88 -3.80 3.00 -24.03
N ALA A 89 -4.46 3.09 -25.18
CA ALA A 89 -3.96 3.87 -26.31
C ALA A 89 -3.81 5.36 -25.94
N ILE A 90 -4.73 5.89 -25.12
CA ILE A 90 -4.70 7.26 -24.61
C ILE A 90 -4.80 7.23 -23.07
N PRO A 91 -3.74 7.63 -22.35
CA PRO A 91 -3.79 7.74 -20.89
C PRO A 91 -4.85 8.74 -20.40
N LYS A 92 -5.53 8.39 -19.29
CA LYS A 92 -6.51 9.25 -18.60
C LYS A 92 -5.87 9.86 -17.35
N THR A 93 -5.08 10.92 -17.54
CA THR A 93 -4.29 11.55 -16.47
C THR A 93 -4.92 12.82 -15.91
N ASP A 94 -6.16 13.11 -16.28
CA ASP A 94 -6.91 14.31 -15.89
C ASP A 94 -7.10 14.37 -14.37
N ARG A 95 -7.53 13.27 -13.74
CA ARG A 95 -7.71 13.21 -12.27
C ARG A 95 -6.43 12.86 -11.51
N LEU A 96 -5.48 12.18 -12.16
CA LEU A 96 -4.24 11.70 -11.53
C LEU A 96 -3.43 12.84 -10.90
N HIS A 97 -3.34 13.99 -11.57
CA HIS A 97 -2.65 15.16 -11.04
C HIS A 97 -3.32 15.68 -9.75
N SER A 98 -4.65 15.75 -9.74
CA SER A 98 -5.41 16.17 -8.55
C SER A 98 -5.20 15.22 -7.38
N PHE A 99 -5.15 13.91 -7.61
CA PHE A 99 -4.88 12.94 -6.54
C PHE A 99 -3.45 13.08 -5.99
N ARG A 100 -2.45 13.25 -6.87
CA ARG A 100 -1.07 13.50 -6.45
C ARG A 100 -0.92 14.77 -5.64
N ASP A 101 -1.57 15.85 -6.09
CA ASP A 101 -1.59 17.12 -5.36
C ASP A 101 -2.31 17.00 -4.02
N TYR A 102 -3.39 16.21 -3.95
CA TYR A 102 -4.07 15.94 -2.70
C TYR A 102 -3.12 15.28 -1.68
N TRP A 103 -2.50 14.16 -2.05
CA TRP A 103 -1.63 13.40 -1.15
C TRP A 103 -0.30 14.08 -0.80
N SER A 104 0.20 14.97 -1.66
CA SER A 104 1.47 15.68 -1.43
C SER A 104 1.30 17.07 -0.80
N LYS A 105 0.11 17.69 -0.89
CA LYS A 105 -0.13 19.08 -0.45
C LYS A 105 -1.39 19.24 0.39
N VAL A 106 -2.56 18.87 -0.15
CA VAL A 106 -3.86 19.19 0.47
C VAL A 106 -4.03 18.42 1.78
N TYR A 107 -3.79 17.11 1.77
CA TYR A 107 -3.91 16.25 2.94
C TYR A 107 -3.09 16.76 4.14
N TRP A 108 -1.84 17.16 3.88
CA TRP A 108 -0.94 17.71 4.90
C TRP A 108 -1.42 19.06 5.44
N ARG A 109 -1.92 19.93 4.55
CA ARG A 109 -2.47 21.24 4.94
C ARG A 109 -3.71 21.07 5.80
N GLU A 110 -4.64 20.22 5.38
CA GLU A 110 -5.86 19.91 6.12
C GLU A 110 -5.54 19.27 7.46
N ALA A 111 -4.55 18.40 7.55
CA ALA A 111 -4.14 17.79 8.82
C ALA A 111 -3.69 18.82 9.86
N VAL A 112 -3.09 19.94 9.45
CA VAL A 112 -2.69 21.03 10.36
C VAL A 112 -3.87 21.95 10.68
N GLN A 113 -4.66 22.31 9.67
CA GLN A 113 -5.70 23.34 9.79
C GLN A 113 -7.01 22.80 10.38
N LYS A 114 -7.27 21.51 10.17
CA LYS A 114 -8.57 20.86 10.35
C LYS A 114 -8.40 19.42 10.86
N THR A 115 -7.51 19.20 11.82
CA THR A 115 -7.15 17.86 12.34
C THR A 115 -8.37 16.99 12.60
N ASN A 116 -9.38 17.52 13.29
CA ASN A 116 -10.59 16.77 13.65
C ASN A 116 -11.46 16.41 12.44
N GLU A 117 -11.56 17.27 11.42
CA GLU A 117 -12.28 16.95 10.17
C GLU A 117 -11.57 15.82 9.42
N VAL A 118 -10.23 15.84 9.39
CA VAL A 118 -9.43 14.78 8.75
C VAL A 118 -9.58 13.45 9.47
N ILE A 119 -9.56 13.46 10.82
CA ILE A 119 -9.82 12.26 11.64
C ILE A 119 -11.24 11.74 11.40
N ALA A 120 -12.25 12.61 11.38
CA ALA A 120 -13.63 12.21 11.12
C ALA A 120 -13.78 11.56 9.74
N ARG A 121 -13.19 12.15 8.69
CA ARG A 121 -13.19 11.60 7.33
C ARG A 121 -12.46 10.25 7.26
N LYS A 122 -11.33 10.10 7.95
CA LYS A 122 -10.59 8.83 8.08
C LYS A 122 -11.49 7.76 8.72
N ASN A 123 -12.09 8.07 9.87
CA ASN A 123 -12.93 7.12 10.60
C ASN A 123 -14.18 6.72 9.80
N ALA A 124 -14.80 7.68 9.09
CA ALA A 124 -15.95 7.41 8.22
C ALA A 124 -15.58 6.47 7.06
N SER A 125 -14.39 6.61 6.49
CA SER A 125 -13.88 5.70 5.46
C SER A 125 -13.62 4.29 6.00
N GLU A 126 -13.21 4.16 7.26
CA GLU A 126 -12.91 2.87 7.91
C GLU A 126 -14.20 2.13 8.33
N LEU A 127 -15.24 2.85 8.75
CA LEU A 127 -16.55 2.29 9.13
C LEU A 127 -17.28 1.56 7.99
N GLY A 128 -16.99 1.92 6.73
CA GLY A 128 -17.53 1.24 5.54
C GLY A 128 -16.72 0.03 5.08
N ASP A 129 -15.52 -0.17 5.62
CA ASP A 129 -14.55 -1.13 5.08
C ASP A 129 -14.56 -2.44 5.87
N LYS A 130 -15.36 -3.41 5.39
CA LYS A 130 -15.36 -4.81 5.89
C LYS A 130 -13.95 -5.44 5.89
N THR A 131 -13.03 -4.87 5.09
CA THR A 131 -11.61 -5.25 5.02
C THR A 131 -10.88 -5.03 6.35
N ALA A 132 -11.18 -3.99 7.12
CA ALA A 132 -10.52 -3.75 8.41
C ALA A 132 -10.91 -4.81 9.47
N ALA A 133 -12.20 -5.19 9.50
CA ALA A 133 -12.68 -6.27 10.35
C ALA A 133 -12.11 -7.64 9.91
N GLU A 134 -11.97 -7.85 8.60
CA GLU A 134 -11.38 -9.07 8.04
C GLU A 134 -9.86 -9.14 8.29
N ILE A 135 -9.13 -8.04 8.15
CA ILE A 135 -7.70 -7.94 8.51
C ILE A 135 -7.53 -8.20 10.01
N ALA A 136 -8.35 -7.59 10.86
CA ALA A 136 -8.32 -7.85 12.30
C ALA A 136 -8.67 -9.31 12.63
N ARG A 137 -9.61 -9.92 11.90
CA ARG A 137 -9.96 -11.33 12.03
C ARG A 137 -8.81 -12.23 11.59
N VAL A 138 -8.17 -11.95 10.46
CA VAL A 138 -7.01 -12.70 9.95
C VAL A 138 -5.82 -12.53 10.88
N GLN A 139 -5.53 -11.34 11.38
CA GLN A 139 -4.48 -11.12 12.38
C GLN A 139 -4.78 -11.82 13.71
N ALA A 140 -6.03 -11.82 14.17
CA ALA A 140 -6.44 -12.55 15.36
C ALA A 140 -6.40 -14.07 15.16
N ALA A 141 -6.81 -14.55 13.98
CA ALA A 141 -6.74 -15.96 13.60
C ALA A 141 -5.29 -16.42 13.44
N ASN A 142 -4.42 -15.60 12.83
CA ASN A 142 -2.98 -15.82 12.77
C ASN A 142 -2.41 -15.84 14.18
N LYS A 143 -2.72 -14.87 15.04
CA LYS A 143 -2.26 -14.85 16.43
C LYS A 143 -2.71 -16.07 17.25
N ALA A 144 -3.93 -16.57 17.00
CA ALA A 144 -4.49 -17.73 17.68
C ALA A 144 -3.97 -19.06 17.12
N ALA A 145 -3.85 -19.19 15.79
CA ALA A 145 -3.25 -20.34 15.11
C ALA A 145 -1.73 -20.41 15.31
N ASN A 146 -1.08 -19.27 15.55
CA ASN A 146 0.36 -19.12 15.75
C ASN A 146 0.77 -19.21 17.23
N ALA A 147 -0.05 -19.77 18.12
CA ALA A 147 0.44 -20.22 19.43
C ALA A 147 1.59 -21.25 19.31
N SER A 148 1.77 -21.86 18.12
CA SER A 148 2.87 -22.76 17.78
C SER A 148 3.50 -22.53 16.40
N TRP A 149 3.47 -21.31 15.84
CA TRP A 149 3.98 -20.99 14.49
C TRP A 149 4.83 -19.70 14.50
N PRO A 150 5.84 -19.57 13.61
CA PRO A 150 7.19 -20.08 13.77
C PRO A 150 8.09 -19.09 14.55
N PHE A 151 7.58 -18.43 15.60
CA PHE A 151 8.37 -17.53 16.48
C PHE A 151 8.51 -18.08 17.92
N ALA A 152 8.56 -19.41 18.07
CA ALA A 152 9.37 -20.03 19.13
C ALA A 152 10.80 -19.42 19.09
N PRO A 153 11.73 -19.58 20.05
CA PRO A 153 13.05 -18.94 19.96
C PRO A 153 13.75 -19.38 18.65
N VAL A 154 13.66 -18.54 17.62
CA VAL A 154 13.92 -18.93 16.23
C VAL A 154 15.27 -18.39 15.84
N ASP A 155 16.12 -19.35 15.50
CA ASP A 155 17.21 -19.19 14.57
C ASP A 155 16.69 -18.45 13.32
N PHE A 156 17.13 -17.20 13.10
CA PHE A 156 16.82 -16.38 11.92
C PHE A 156 17.22 -17.02 10.57
N ARG A 157 17.62 -18.30 10.58
CA ARG A 157 17.84 -19.19 9.45
C ARG A 157 16.57 -19.87 8.91
N VAL A 158 15.38 -19.67 9.51
CA VAL A 158 14.13 -20.07 8.85
C VAL A 158 14.09 -19.42 7.48
N ALA A 159 14.03 -20.29 6.46
CA ALA A 159 14.23 -20.02 5.04
C ALA A 159 13.75 -18.64 4.64
N ALA A 160 14.61 -17.89 3.95
CA ALA A 160 14.36 -16.54 3.45
C ALA A 160 12.88 -16.38 3.07
N LEU A 161 12.18 -15.34 3.56
CA LEU A 161 10.75 -15.07 3.27
C LEU A 161 10.38 -15.23 1.77
N SER A 162 11.39 -15.12 0.89
CA SER A 162 11.38 -15.45 -0.53
C SER A 162 11.24 -16.94 -0.91
N ALA A 163 11.19 -17.89 0.04
CA ALA A 163 11.24 -19.34 -0.19
C ALA A 163 9.95 -20.07 0.24
N VAL A 164 9.01 -19.36 0.87
CA VAL A 164 7.70 -19.91 1.21
C VAL A 164 6.89 -20.08 -0.08
N THR A 165 6.48 -21.31 -0.39
CA THR A 165 5.66 -21.64 -1.56
C THR A 165 4.18 -21.75 -1.17
N ALA A 166 3.29 -21.48 -2.12
CA ALA A 166 1.84 -21.50 -1.96
C ALA A 166 1.22 -22.88 -2.18
N GLU A 167 2.01 -23.96 -2.17
CA GLU A 167 1.52 -25.33 -2.41
C GLU A 167 0.42 -25.73 -1.42
N ASP A 168 0.34 -25.06 -0.27
CA ASP A 168 -0.65 -25.28 0.79
C ASP A 168 -1.72 -24.18 0.93
N HIS A 169 -1.81 -23.17 0.04
CA HIS A 169 -2.79 -22.08 0.23
C HIS A 169 -4.19 -22.52 -0.22
N PRO A 170 -5.18 -22.72 0.68
CA PRO A 170 -6.55 -23.04 0.29
C PRO A 170 -7.20 -21.79 -0.32
N ASN A 171 -7.16 -21.65 -1.65
CA ASN A 171 -7.95 -20.63 -2.33
C ASN A 171 -9.27 -21.24 -2.84
N PRO A 172 -10.43 -20.82 -2.33
CA PRO A 172 -11.73 -21.33 -2.77
C PRO A 172 -12.15 -20.84 -4.16
N ASP A 173 -11.46 -19.86 -4.76
CA ASP A 173 -11.72 -19.39 -6.13
C ASP A 173 -11.20 -20.39 -7.18
N PRO A 174 -12.08 -21.06 -7.97
CA PRO A 174 -11.65 -21.97 -9.03
C PRO A 174 -10.79 -21.29 -10.11
N GLY A 175 -10.96 -19.97 -10.29
CA GLY A 175 -10.17 -19.16 -11.21
C GLY A 175 -8.74 -18.87 -10.73
N ALA A 176 -8.42 -19.14 -9.46
CA ALA A 176 -7.14 -18.81 -8.86
C ALA A 176 -5.96 -19.61 -9.46
N LYS A 177 -6.23 -20.79 -10.04
CA LYS A 177 -5.20 -21.63 -10.67
C LYS A 177 -5.18 -21.54 -12.20
N LEU A 178 -6.03 -20.72 -12.82
CA LEU A 178 -6.01 -20.55 -14.28
C LEU A 178 -4.66 -19.97 -14.74
N GLY A 179 -4.05 -20.59 -15.74
CA GLY A 179 -2.73 -20.19 -16.24
C GLY A 179 -1.55 -20.59 -15.36
N TRP A 180 -1.78 -21.27 -14.23
CA TRP A 180 -0.75 -21.89 -13.40
C TRP A 180 -0.31 -23.22 -14.04
N PRO A 181 0.96 -23.39 -14.44
CA PRO A 181 1.44 -24.68 -14.93
C PRO A 181 1.36 -25.77 -13.84
N PRO A 182 1.03 -27.01 -14.19
CA PRO A 182 1.09 -28.13 -13.24
C PRO A 182 2.45 -28.22 -12.55
N ASP A 183 2.46 -28.66 -11.30
CA ASP A 183 3.66 -29.00 -10.52
C ASP A 183 4.73 -27.89 -10.43
N THR A 184 4.33 -26.63 -10.62
CA THR A 184 5.25 -25.49 -10.52
C THR A 184 5.04 -24.79 -9.17
N PRO A 185 6.03 -24.82 -8.25
CA PRO A 185 5.94 -24.08 -7.01
C PRO A 185 5.88 -22.58 -7.28
N VAL A 186 4.97 -21.90 -6.60
CA VAL A 186 4.81 -20.45 -6.66
C VAL A 186 5.11 -19.86 -5.31
N LEU A 187 5.91 -18.80 -5.27
CA LEU A 187 6.20 -18.09 -4.04
C LEU A 187 4.94 -17.43 -3.48
N LEU A 188 4.69 -17.61 -2.19
CA LEU A 188 3.47 -17.18 -1.52
C LEU A 188 3.19 -15.68 -1.68
N TRP A 189 4.23 -14.84 -1.62
CA TRP A 189 4.07 -13.40 -1.83
C TRP A 189 3.43 -13.07 -3.19
N ARG A 190 3.69 -13.86 -4.23
CA ARG A 190 3.10 -13.64 -5.56
C ARG A 190 1.60 -13.91 -5.56
N VAL A 191 1.18 -14.96 -4.84
CA VAL A 191 -0.23 -15.33 -4.70
C VAL A 191 -0.97 -14.23 -3.93
N ASN A 192 -0.43 -13.78 -2.81
CA ASN A 192 -1.00 -12.70 -2.02
C ASN A 192 -1.11 -11.39 -2.82
N THR A 193 -0.01 -10.98 -3.47
CA THR A 193 -0.02 -9.82 -4.35
C THR A 193 -1.10 -9.93 -5.43
N ARG A 194 -1.18 -11.08 -6.11
CA ARG A 194 -2.18 -11.36 -7.15
C ARG A 194 -3.60 -11.22 -6.58
N ASP A 195 -3.88 -11.85 -5.45
CA ASP A 195 -5.22 -11.88 -4.84
C ASP A 195 -5.68 -10.49 -4.44
N VAL A 196 -4.80 -9.68 -3.82
CA VAL A 196 -5.12 -8.30 -3.47
C VAL A 196 -5.39 -7.45 -4.71
N TRP A 197 -4.55 -7.53 -5.75
CA TRP A 197 -4.80 -6.77 -6.99
C TRP A 197 -6.07 -7.22 -7.69
N TRP A 198 -6.34 -8.52 -7.73
CA TRP A 198 -7.57 -9.03 -8.32
C TRP A 198 -8.79 -8.51 -7.57
N TYR A 199 -8.78 -8.63 -6.25
CA TYR A 199 -9.87 -8.17 -5.40
C TYR A 199 -10.09 -6.67 -5.56
N GLN A 200 -9.03 -5.86 -5.46
CA GLN A 200 -9.11 -4.40 -5.62
C GLN A 200 -9.68 -4.03 -6.99
N LEU A 201 -9.13 -4.57 -8.08
CA LEU A 201 -9.56 -4.21 -9.43
C LEU A 201 -10.99 -4.68 -9.73
N ILE A 202 -11.38 -5.89 -9.33
CA ILE A 202 -12.75 -6.40 -9.57
C ILE A 202 -13.78 -5.69 -8.69
N ARG A 203 -13.51 -5.54 -7.38
CA ARG A 203 -14.41 -4.83 -6.45
C ARG A 203 -14.60 -3.39 -6.89
N GLU A 204 -13.50 -2.68 -7.14
CA GLU A 204 -13.56 -1.28 -7.54
C GLU A 204 -14.20 -1.10 -8.91
N THR A 205 -13.90 -1.95 -9.90
CA THR A 205 -14.57 -1.89 -11.20
C THR A 205 -16.09 -2.08 -11.05
N GLY A 206 -16.52 -3.04 -10.23
CA GLY A 206 -17.95 -3.26 -9.95
C GLY A 206 -18.61 -2.07 -9.23
N VAL A 207 -17.92 -1.48 -8.25
CA VAL A 207 -18.40 -0.33 -7.48
C VAL A 207 -18.46 0.94 -8.33
N ALA A 208 -17.42 1.23 -9.12
CA ALA A 208 -17.41 2.36 -10.05
C ALA A 208 -18.57 2.29 -11.05
N ILE A 209 -18.82 1.10 -11.62
CA ILE A 209 -19.90 0.90 -12.59
C ILE A 209 -21.28 1.06 -11.93
N MET A 210 -21.49 0.52 -10.73
CA MET A 210 -22.81 0.50 -10.10
C MET A 210 -23.16 1.78 -9.32
N ARG A 211 -22.16 2.44 -8.73
CA ARG A 211 -22.39 3.51 -7.73
C ARG A 211 -21.70 4.82 -8.07
N GLY A 212 -20.80 4.86 -9.06
CA GLY A 212 -20.04 6.06 -9.39
C GLY A 212 -19.15 6.56 -8.25
N GLU A 213 -18.77 5.67 -7.32
CA GLU A 213 -17.89 5.98 -6.19
C GLU A 213 -16.42 6.06 -6.64
N ASP A 214 -15.60 6.81 -5.89
CA ASP A 214 -14.16 6.93 -6.13
C ASP A 214 -13.45 5.59 -5.91
N THR A 215 -12.52 5.26 -6.82
CA THR A 215 -11.85 3.96 -6.85
C THR A 215 -10.35 4.16 -6.85
N THR A 216 -9.75 4.24 -5.66
CA THR A 216 -8.36 4.68 -5.49
C THR A 216 -7.39 3.87 -6.34
N VAL A 217 -7.48 2.54 -6.35
CA VAL A 217 -6.53 1.69 -7.10
C VAL A 217 -6.74 1.83 -8.61
N THR A 218 -7.99 1.85 -9.04
CA THR A 218 -8.41 2.02 -10.44
C THR A 218 -8.07 3.41 -10.96
N ASP A 219 -8.09 4.43 -10.12
CA ASP A 219 -7.76 5.81 -10.48
C ASP A 219 -6.25 5.99 -10.74
N PHE A 220 -5.40 5.39 -9.90
CA PHE A 220 -3.94 5.45 -10.10
C PHE A 220 -3.45 4.53 -11.21
N LEU A 221 -3.83 3.24 -11.19
CA LEU A 221 -3.39 2.27 -12.19
C LEU A 221 -4.11 2.48 -13.53
N GLY A 222 -5.43 2.70 -13.47
CA GLY A 222 -6.29 2.82 -14.64
C GLY A 222 -6.09 4.11 -15.42
N ALA A 223 -5.30 5.06 -14.92
CA ALA A 223 -4.83 6.20 -15.71
C ALA A 223 -4.03 5.75 -16.95
N TYR A 224 -3.26 4.66 -16.83
CA TYR A 224 -2.41 4.14 -17.92
C TYR A 224 -2.84 2.76 -18.41
N VAL A 225 -3.43 1.94 -17.54
CA VAL A 225 -3.83 0.56 -17.82
C VAL A 225 -5.33 0.51 -18.14
N ASP A 226 -5.69 -0.22 -19.17
CA ASP A 226 -7.07 -0.63 -19.38
C ASP A 226 -7.38 -1.78 -18.41
N VAL A 227 -7.90 -1.41 -17.23
CA VAL A 227 -8.23 -2.38 -16.17
C VAL A 227 -9.22 -3.43 -16.68
N ARG A 228 -10.14 -3.08 -17.58
CA ARG A 228 -11.09 -4.05 -18.14
C ARG A 228 -10.37 -5.07 -19.01
N ALA A 229 -9.44 -4.62 -19.87
CA ALA A 229 -8.61 -5.53 -20.66
C ALA A 229 -7.76 -6.43 -19.74
N MET A 230 -7.13 -5.85 -18.71
CA MET A 230 -6.28 -6.56 -17.75
C MET A 230 -7.04 -7.67 -17.00
N VAL A 231 -8.28 -7.43 -16.56
CA VAL A 231 -9.05 -8.43 -15.80
C VAL A 231 -9.89 -9.37 -16.67
N SER A 232 -9.99 -9.10 -17.98
CA SER A 232 -10.80 -9.93 -18.90
C SER A 232 -10.23 -11.32 -19.15
N ASP A 233 -8.90 -11.47 -19.06
CA ASP A 233 -8.21 -12.76 -19.16
C ASP A 233 -7.57 -13.12 -17.82
N ARG A 234 -8.29 -13.91 -17.03
CA ARG A 234 -7.84 -14.39 -15.72
C ARG A 234 -6.55 -15.20 -15.80
N ALA A 235 -6.33 -15.96 -16.87
CA ALA A 235 -5.11 -16.77 -17.02
C ALA A 235 -3.89 -15.89 -17.30
N SER A 236 -4.02 -14.88 -18.17
CA SER A 236 -2.96 -13.91 -18.44
C SER A 236 -2.66 -13.05 -17.20
N PHE A 237 -3.70 -12.60 -16.49
CA PHE A 237 -3.58 -11.90 -15.20
C PHE A 237 -2.78 -12.72 -14.19
N ASN A 238 -3.15 -13.99 -13.98
CA ASN A 238 -2.46 -14.86 -13.05
C ASN A 238 -0.99 -15.06 -13.47
N ARG A 239 -0.71 -15.35 -14.75
CA ARG A 239 0.68 -15.55 -15.22
C ARG A 239 1.57 -14.35 -14.94
N PHE A 240 1.04 -13.15 -15.17
CA PHE A 240 1.77 -11.90 -14.95
C PHE A 240 2.29 -11.80 -13.50
N PHE A 241 1.42 -11.98 -12.51
CA PHE A 241 1.81 -11.90 -11.10
C PHE A 241 2.60 -13.12 -10.61
N LEU A 242 2.20 -14.32 -11.01
CA LEU A 242 2.75 -15.57 -10.47
C LEU A 242 4.10 -15.96 -11.06
N PHE A 243 4.44 -15.52 -12.29
CA PHE A 243 5.64 -16.00 -12.96
C PHE A 243 6.47 -14.91 -13.64
N GLU A 244 5.86 -13.89 -14.23
CA GLU A 244 6.58 -13.01 -15.16
C GLU A 244 7.20 -11.77 -14.50
N MET A 245 6.51 -11.22 -13.51
CA MET A 245 6.92 -10.01 -12.81
C MET A 245 8.22 -10.24 -12.02
N GLN A 246 9.20 -9.35 -12.16
CA GLN A 246 10.49 -9.47 -11.46
C GLN A 246 10.48 -8.75 -10.11
N PRO A 247 10.81 -9.43 -8.98
CA PRO A 247 10.66 -8.86 -7.63
C PRO A 247 11.36 -7.51 -7.43
N TRP A 248 12.57 -7.35 -7.97
CA TRP A 248 13.35 -6.10 -7.83
C TRP A 248 12.77 -4.92 -8.61
N ARG A 249 11.91 -5.17 -9.61
CA ARG A 249 11.22 -4.12 -10.38
C ARG A 249 9.92 -3.67 -9.71
N VAL A 250 9.37 -4.50 -8.84
CA VAL A 250 8.11 -4.30 -8.11
C VAL A 250 8.31 -4.53 -6.63
N SER A 251 9.36 -3.93 -6.08
CA SER A 251 9.77 -4.14 -4.70
C SER A 251 8.64 -3.92 -3.68
N ARG A 252 7.72 -2.99 -3.96
CA ARG A 252 6.55 -2.75 -3.10
C ARG A 252 5.55 -3.89 -3.14
N GLN A 253 5.37 -4.48 -4.32
CA GLN A 253 4.51 -5.65 -4.48
C GLN A 253 5.07 -6.85 -3.74
N TRP A 254 6.39 -7.04 -3.80
CA TRP A 254 7.09 -8.06 -3.02
C TRP A 254 6.89 -7.85 -1.51
N TRP A 255 7.11 -6.63 -1.02
CA TRP A 255 6.91 -6.30 0.40
C TRP A 255 5.46 -6.53 0.85
N ARG A 256 4.48 -6.03 0.08
CA ARG A 256 3.05 -6.18 0.39
C ARG A 256 2.65 -7.64 0.49
N GLY A 257 2.99 -8.44 -0.54
CA GLY A 257 2.65 -9.86 -0.57
C GLY A 257 3.35 -10.68 0.52
N THR A 258 4.49 -10.21 1.02
CA THR A 258 5.25 -10.88 2.08
C THR A 258 4.76 -10.52 3.48
N LEU A 259 4.36 -9.26 3.73
CA LEU A 259 4.00 -8.77 5.05
C LEU A 259 2.54 -9.02 5.44
N GLU A 260 1.63 -9.21 4.47
CA GLU A 260 0.24 -9.64 4.75
C GLU A 260 0.14 -11.07 5.33
N ILE A 261 1.27 -11.77 5.47
CA ILE A 261 1.41 -13.07 6.13
C ILE A 261 1.58 -12.92 7.66
N LEU A 262 1.95 -11.72 8.14
CA LEU A 262 2.22 -11.41 9.56
C LEU A 262 1.04 -10.70 10.24
#